data_AF-A0A6I9NQQ3-F1
#
_entry.id   AF-A0A6I9NQQ3-F1
#
_cell.length_a   1.000
_cell.length_b   1.000
_cell.length_c   1.000
_cell.angle_alpha   90.00
_cell.angle_beta   90.00
_cell.angle_gamma   90.00
#
_symmetry.space_group_name_H-M   'P 1'
#
loop_
_entity.id
_entity.type
_entity.pdbx_description
1 polymer ?
#
loop_
_entity_poly.entity_id
_entity_poly.type
_entity_poly.pdbx_seq_one_letter_code
_entity_poly.pdbx_strand_id
1 'polypeptide(L)'
;QWEDAEIMVLLQVMYTDLDFIAAFNIEPAVLQHFLFEVYRRYNNIPFHNFKHCFCVTQMMYGLIWLTDLKSKMDSEDLLIMLTSAVCHDLDHAGYNNAYQINARTELALRYNDISPLENHHCAIAFEILEKTESNIFRNLSMNQYKRIREGIIKCILATDMTRHNEILNKFKSILTAFDFTNKEHREVLMMILIKVSDISNEARPMEVAEPWLDCLLQEFYNQ
;
A
#
# COMPACT_ATOMS: atom_id res chain seq x y z
N GLN A 1 19.66 -5.40 5.89
CA GLN A 1 20.89 -4.79 5.34
C GLN A 1 20.81 -3.27 5.38
N TRP A 2 19.64 -2.68 5.11
CA TRP A 2 19.43 -1.23 5.14
C TRP A 2 18.86 -0.74 6.47
N GLU A 3 19.32 0.41 6.94
CA GLU A 3 18.73 1.17 8.05
C GLU A 3 17.51 1.97 7.56
N ASP A 4 16.65 2.41 8.49
CA ASP A 4 15.40 3.13 8.16
C ASP A 4 15.65 4.39 7.31
N ALA A 5 16.76 5.11 7.58
CA ALA A 5 17.15 6.29 6.80
C ALA A 5 17.48 5.94 5.33
N GLU A 6 18.12 4.80 5.09
CA GLU A 6 18.44 4.33 3.74
C GLU A 6 17.17 3.86 3.02
N ILE A 7 16.28 3.16 3.73
CA ILE A 7 14.95 2.77 3.22
C ILE A 7 14.17 4.00 2.74
N MET A 8 14.16 5.09 3.52
CA MET A 8 13.48 6.33 3.12
C MET A 8 14.06 6.92 1.83
N VAL A 9 15.38 6.88 1.64
CA VAL A 9 16.02 7.32 0.39
C VAL A 9 15.61 6.42 -0.78
N LEU A 10 15.58 5.09 -0.58
CA LEU A 10 15.16 4.15 -1.62
C LEU A 10 13.70 4.38 -2.05
N LEU A 11 12.80 4.68 -1.10
CA LEU A 11 11.42 5.06 -1.42
C LEU A 11 11.36 6.34 -2.27
N GLN A 12 12.16 7.37 -1.96
CA GLN A 12 12.25 8.59 -2.79
C GLN A 12 12.76 8.30 -4.20
N VAL A 13 13.74 7.39 -4.33
CA VAL A 13 14.27 6.97 -5.62
C VAL A 13 13.17 6.33 -6.47
N MET A 14 12.30 5.48 -5.88
CA MET A 14 11.20 4.85 -6.63
C MET A 14 10.23 5.88 -7.22
N TYR A 15 9.87 6.93 -6.48
CA TYR A 15 9.00 8.01 -6.99
C TYR A 15 9.69 8.83 -8.09
N THR A 16 11.01 9.02 -7.99
CA THR A 16 11.80 9.75 -8.98
C THR A 16 11.93 8.94 -10.27
N ASP A 17 12.29 7.67 -10.15
CA ASP A 17 12.55 6.76 -11.27
C ASP A 17 11.28 6.38 -12.06
N LEU A 18 10.11 6.38 -11.39
CA LEU A 18 8.81 6.24 -12.05
C LEU A 18 8.27 7.56 -12.63
N ASP A 19 9.08 8.62 -12.67
CA ASP A 19 8.77 9.94 -13.22
C ASP A 19 7.62 10.69 -12.52
N PHE A 20 7.23 10.29 -11.31
CA PHE A 20 6.07 10.88 -10.62
C PHE A 20 6.28 12.34 -10.22
N ILE A 21 7.52 12.71 -9.89
CA ILE A 21 7.87 14.09 -9.52
C ILE A 21 7.50 15.05 -10.66
N ALA A 22 7.94 14.73 -11.89
CA ALA A 22 7.66 15.55 -13.06
C ALA A 22 6.19 15.42 -13.50
N ALA A 23 5.64 14.20 -13.53
CA ALA A 23 4.29 13.94 -14.02
C ALA A 23 3.19 14.60 -13.17
N PHE A 24 3.40 14.74 -11.87
CA PHE A 24 2.41 15.24 -10.92
C PHE A 24 2.81 16.54 -10.21
N ASN A 25 3.92 17.14 -10.64
CA ASN A 25 4.47 18.35 -10.03
C ASN A 25 4.65 18.22 -8.51
N ILE A 26 5.23 17.09 -8.07
CA ILE A 26 5.48 16.82 -6.64
C ILE A 26 6.77 17.52 -6.25
N GLU A 27 6.74 18.44 -5.28
CA GLU A 27 7.99 19.06 -4.82
C GLU A 27 8.82 18.06 -3.99
N PRO A 28 10.14 17.92 -4.22
CA PRO A 28 10.97 16.95 -3.51
C PRO A 28 10.90 17.06 -1.98
N ALA A 29 10.83 18.29 -1.44
CA ALA A 29 10.69 18.52 -0.01
C ALA A 29 9.35 18.01 0.55
N VAL A 30 8.27 18.10 -0.23
CA VAL A 30 6.94 17.59 0.16
C VAL A 30 6.93 16.07 0.14
N LEU A 31 7.55 15.45 -0.86
CA LEU A 31 7.74 13.99 -0.89
C LEU A 31 8.56 13.50 0.32
N GLN A 32 9.64 14.20 0.68
CA GLN A 32 10.45 13.85 1.84
C GLN A 32 9.64 13.93 3.15
N HIS A 33 8.86 15.00 3.34
CA HIS A 33 8.00 15.14 4.52
C HIS A 33 6.89 14.08 4.54
N PHE A 34 6.26 13.80 3.41
CA PHE A 34 5.27 12.73 3.28
C PHE A 34 5.82 11.38 3.74
N LEU A 35 6.98 10.96 3.20
CA LEU A 35 7.60 9.68 3.57
C LEU A 35 8.06 9.65 5.02
N PHE A 36 8.48 10.79 5.57
CA PHE A 36 8.82 10.91 6.99
C PHE A 36 7.57 10.78 7.89
N GLU A 37 6.45 11.39 7.54
CA GLU A 37 5.20 11.24 8.29
C GLU A 37 4.64 9.81 8.19
N VAL A 38 4.77 9.16 7.03
CA VAL A 38 4.46 7.73 6.87
C VAL A 38 5.33 6.89 7.80
N TYR A 39 6.66 7.08 7.77
CA TYR A 39 7.60 6.38 8.65
C TYR A 39 7.19 6.49 10.13
N ARG A 40 6.87 7.71 10.59
CA ARG A 40 6.46 7.97 11.97
C ARG A 40 5.14 7.33 12.38
N ARG A 41 4.31 6.95 11.41
CA ARG A 41 3.00 6.31 11.62
C ARG A 41 3.06 4.80 11.50
N TYR A 42 4.20 4.21 11.16
CA TYR A 42 4.42 2.77 11.32
C TYR A 42 4.90 2.46 12.73
N ASN A 43 4.18 1.56 13.42
CA ASN A 43 4.54 1.16 14.77
C ASN A 43 5.73 0.19 14.77
N ASN A 44 6.51 0.21 15.84
CA ASN A 44 7.62 -0.73 16.03
C ASN A 44 7.09 -2.05 16.61
N ILE A 45 6.47 -2.86 15.74
CA ILE A 45 5.93 -4.19 16.03
C ILE A 45 6.63 -5.27 15.19
N PRO A 46 6.57 -6.55 15.55
CA PRO A 46 7.41 -7.57 14.94
C PRO A 46 7.24 -7.69 13.41
N PHE A 47 6.01 -7.70 12.89
CA PHE A 47 5.71 -7.91 11.47
C PHE A 47 5.22 -6.66 10.75
N HIS A 48 4.07 -6.08 11.14
CA HIS A 48 3.43 -4.98 10.39
C HIS A 48 4.09 -3.61 10.70
N ASN A 49 5.39 -3.49 10.39
CA ASN A 49 6.24 -2.33 10.67
C ASN A 49 6.71 -1.64 9.37
N PHE A 50 7.55 -0.60 9.52
CA PHE A 50 8.05 0.16 8.37
C PHE A 50 8.87 -0.66 7.37
N LYS A 51 9.54 -1.73 7.83
CA LYS A 51 10.29 -2.63 6.93
C LYS A 51 9.34 -3.49 6.09
N HIS A 52 8.18 -3.88 6.63
CA HIS A 52 7.13 -4.56 5.86
C HIS A 52 6.58 -3.61 4.78
N CYS A 53 6.22 -2.38 5.17
CA CYS A 53 5.87 -1.31 4.22
C CYS A 53 6.88 -1.17 3.07
N PHE A 54 8.17 -1.14 3.39
CA PHE A 54 9.23 -1.09 2.38
C PHE A 54 9.24 -2.35 1.50
N CYS A 55 9.15 -3.55 2.07
CA CYS A 55 9.11 -4.80 1.30
C CYS A 55 7.93 -4.84 0.32
N VAL A 56 6.75 -4.40 0.73
CA VAL A 56 5.56 -4.32 -0.13
C VAL A 56 5.75 -3.28 -1.24
N THR A 57 6.23 -2.09 -0.90
CA THR A 57 6.49 -1.02 -1.88
C THR A 57 7.57 -1.41 -2.87
N GLN A 58 8.66 -2.04 -2.40
CA GLN A 58 9.75 -2.50 -3.25
C GLN A 58 9.32 -3.64 -4.17
N MET A 59 8.47 -4.57 -3.69
CA MET A 59 7.89 -5.60 -4.55
C MET A 59 6.99 -4.99 -5.63
N MET A 60 6.12 -4.04 -5.24
CA MET A 60 5.27 -3.32 -6.19
C MET A 60 6.09 -2.62 -7.28
N TYR A 61 7.13 -1.88 -6.88
CA TYR A 61 8.08 -1.24 -7.80
C TYR A 61 8.74 -2.28 -8.74
N GLY A 62 9.20 -3.41 -8.21
CA GLY A 62 9.75 -4.51 -9.00
C GLY A 62 8.76 -5.08 -10.02
N LEU A 63 7.50 -5.28 -9.62
CA LEU A 63 6.44 -5.78 -10.50
C LEU A 63 6.12 -4.79 -11.62
N ILE A 64 6.09 -3.49 -11.33
CA ILE A 64 5.88 -2.43 -12.35
C ILE A 64 6.91 -2.56 -13.48
N TRP A 65 8.18 -2.73 -13.13
CA TRP A 65 9.26 -2.88 -14.12
C TRP A 65 9.27 -4.25 -14.78
N LEU A 66 9.19 -5.33 -13.99
CA LEU A 66 9.27 -6.70 -14.49
C LEU A 66 8.15 -7.03 -15.48
N THR A 67 6.97 -6.45 -15.30
CA THR A 67 5.80 -6.70 -16.16
C THR A 67 5.53 -5.58 -17.16
N ASP A 68 6.43 -4.60 -17.25
CA ASP A 68 6.33 -3.44 -18.16
C ASP A 68 4.98 -2.69 -18.01
N LEU A 69 4.54 -2.45 -16.77
CA LEU A 69 3.31 -1.69 -16.53
C LEU A 69 3.46 -0.22 -16.88
N LYS A 70 4.70 0.30 -16.88
CA LYS A 70 5.00 1.69 -17.27
C LYS A 70 4.52 1.99 -18.70
N SER A 71 4.57 1.01 -19.61
CA SER A 71 4.09 1.18 -20.99
C SER A 71 2.59 0.86 -21.16
N LYS A 72 1.96 0.18 -20.19
CA LYS A 72 0.61 -0.39 -20.30
C LYS A 72 -0.46 0.34 -19.49
N MET A 73 -0.06 1.11 -18.47
CA MET A 73 -0.96 1.78 -17.53
C MET A 73 -0.63 3.27 -17.43
N ASP A 74 -1.64 4.08 -17.11
CA ASP A 74 -1.47 5.51 -16.90
C ASP A 74 -0.58 5.78 -15.68
N SER A 75 0.15 6.90 -15.69
CA SER A 75 0.95 7.32 -14.54
C SER A 75 0.13 7.45 -13.25
N GLU A 76 -1.16 7.80 -13.34
CA GLU A 76 -2.06 7.89 -12.19
C GLU A 76 -2.31 6.53 -11.54
N ASP A 77 -2.44 5.46 -12.36
CA ASP A 77 -2.63 4.10 -11.86
C ASP A 77 -1.35 3.60 -11.16
N LEU A 78 -0.18 3.92 -11.72
CA LEU A 78 1.12 3.59 -11.10
C LEU A 78 1.34 4.36 -9.79
N LEU A 79 0.95 5.64 -9.73
CA LEU A 79 1.01 6.45 -8.52
C LEU A 79 0.07 5.90 -7.43
N ILE A 80 -1.13 5.48 -7.80
CA ILE A 80 -2.07 4.78 -6.90
C ILE A 80 -1.38 3.53 -6.33
N MET A 81 -0.85 2.66 -7.18
CA MET A 81 -0.24 1.40 -6.77
C MET A 81 0.92 1.61 -5.78
N LEU A 82 1.86 2.50 -6.08
CA LEU A 82 3.01 2.74 -5.21
C LEU A 82 2.61 3.43 -3.91
N THR A 83 1.74 4.45 -3.97
CA THR A 83 1.31 5.17 -2.76
C THR A 83 0.45 4.30 -1.85
N SER A 84 -0.39 3.42 -2.42
CA SER A 84 -1.13 2.44 -1.62
C SER A 84 -0.19 1.46 -0.92
N ALA A 85 0.83 0.94 -1.60
CA ALA A 85 1.82 0.04 -1.01
C ALA A 85 2.54 0.69 0.19
N VAL A 86 2.90 1.96 0.08
CA VAL A 86 3.54 2.75 1.15
C VAL A 86 2.62 2.99 2.36
N CYS A 87 1.29 3.00 2.15
CA CYS A 87 0.32 3.41 3.16
C CYS A 87 -0.54 2.28 3.73
N HIS A 88 -0.47 1.06 3.19
CA HIS A 88 -1.51 0.05 3.39
C HIS A 88 -1.70 -0.44 4.83
N ASP A 89 -0.68 -0.31 5.67
CA ASP A 89 -0.63 -0.81 7.06
C ASP A 89 -0.32 0.31 8.08
N LEU A 90 -0.60 1.57 7.72
CA LEU A 90 -0.34 2.72 8.58
C LEU A 90 -1.03 2.58 9.94
N ASP A 91 -0.28 2.74 11.03
CA ASP A 91 -0.75 2.65 12.41
C ASP A 91 -1.31 1.27 12.80
N HIS A 92 -0.83 0.19 12.16
CA HIS A 92 -1.15 -1.18 12.59
C HIS A 92 -0.63 -1.43 14.03
N ALA A 93 -1.49 -1.95 14.91
CA ALA A 93 -1.20 -2.12 16.33
C ALA A 93 -0.71 -3.53 16.72
N GLY A 94 -0.62 -4.44 15.77
CA GLY A 94 -0.16 -5.83 15.97
C GLY A 94 -1.28 -6.84 16.20
N TYR A 95 -2.54 -6.44 16.06
CA TYR A 95 -3.71 -7.28 16.30
C TYR A 95 -4.66 -7.19 15.13
N ASN A 96 -4.97 -8.33 14.49
CA ASN A 96 -5.77 -8.38 13.27
C ASN A 96 -7.26 -8.03 13.48
N ASN A 97 -8.02 -7.91 12.38
CA ASN A 97 -9.46 -7.58 12.41
C ASN A 97 -10.30 -8.52 13.29
N ALA A 98 -9.98 -9.82 13.35
CA ALA A 98 -10.71 -10.76 14.20
C ALA A 98 -10.55 -10.42 15.69
N TYR A 99 -9.35 -9.99 16.12
CA TYR A 99 -9.15 -9.47 17.46
C TYR A 99 -9.96 -8.19 17.68
N GLN A 100 -9.85 -7.21 16.76
CA GLN A 100 -10.54 -5.92 16.90
C GLN A 100 -12.05 -6.12 17.15
N ILE A 101 -12.69 -6.97 16.34
CA ILE A 101 -14.13 -7.25 16.40
C ILE A 101 -14.49 -8.01 17.69
N ASN A 102 -13.78 -9.10 18.00
CA ASN A 102 -14.09 -9.92 19.18
C ASN A 102 -13.89 -9.16 20.49
N ALA A 103 -12.86 -8.33 20.57
CA ALA A 103 -12.58 -7.47 21.72
C ALA A 103 -13.41 -6.18 21.74
N ARG A 104 -14.20 -5.91 20.69
CA ARG A 104 -15.02 -4.69 20.54
C ARG A 104 -14.20 -3.41 20.75
N THR A 105 -13.03 -3.36 20.13
CA THR A 105 -12.13 -2.21 20.23
C THR A 105 -12.76 -0.96 19.62
N GLU A 106 -12.16 0.20 19.89
CA GLU A 106 -12.63 1.47 19.30
C GLU A 106 -12.66 1.42 17.77
N LEU A 107 -11.68 0.76 17.12
CA LEU A 107 -11.66 0.63 15.66
C LEU A 107 -12.82 -0.22 15.15
N ALA A 108 -13.12 -1.35 15.79
CA ALA A 108 -14.25 -2.19 15.41
C ALA A 108 -15.58 -1.43 15.54
N LEU A 109 -15.78 -0.69 16.63
CA LEU A 109 -16.97 0.13 16.84
C LEU A 109 -17.06 1.29 15.83
N ARG A 110 -15.94 1.96 15.54
CA ARG A 110 -15.88 3.08 14.59
C ARG A 110 -16.21 2.65 13.16
N TYR A 111 -15.69 1.49 12.75
CA TYR A 111 -15.86 0.96 11.39
C TYR A 111 -16.94 -0.12 11.27
N ASN A 112 -17.74 -0.32 12.32
CA ASN A 112 -18.90 -1.21 12.34
C ASN A 112 -18.55 -2.64 11.88
N ASP A 113 -17.42 -3.16 12.36
CA ASP A 113 -16.87 -4.49 12.04
C ASP A 113 -16.51 -4.72 10.55
N ILE A 114 -16.55 -3.69 9.69
CA ILE A 114 -16.24 -3.79 8.26
C ILE A 114 -14.80 -3.33 8.02
N SER A 115 -13.90 -4.28 7.77
CA SER A 115 -12.45 -4.05 7.56
C SER A 115 -11.88 -2.95 8.48
N PRO A 116 -11.97 -3.08 9.83
CA PRO A 116 -11.62 -1.98 10.72
C PRO A 116 -10.20 -1.44 10.55
N LEU A 117 -9.22 -2.32 10.36
CA LEU A 117 -7.82 -1.94 10.20
C LEU A 117 -7.58 -1.26 8.86
N GLU A 118 -8.03 -1.83 7.75
CA GLU A 118 -7.77 -1.28 6.41
C GLU A 118 -8.45 0.08 6.22
N ASN A 119 -9.63 0.28 6.82
CA ASN A 119 -10.25 1.61 6.89
C ASN A 119 -9.42 2.59 7.73
N HIS A 120 -8.85 2.14 8.85
CA HIS A 120 -7.97 2.95 9.69
C HIS A 120 -6.70 3.35 8.96
N HIS A 121 -5.99 2.40 8.35
CA HIS A 121 -4.78 2.65 7.56
C HIS A 121 -5.03 3.69 6.47
N CYS A 122 -6.15 3.53 5.75
CA CYS A 122 -6.55 4.48 4.73
C CYS A 122 -6.91 5.86 5.30
N ALA A 123 -7.55 5.93 6.47
CA ALA A 123 -7.86 7.20 7.13
C ALA A 123 -6.58 7.94 7.55
N ILE A 124 -5.61 7.24 8.14
CA ILE A 124 -4.30 7.81 8.51
C ILE A 124 -3.53 8.30 7.27
N ALA A 125 -3.55 7.53 6.18
CA ALA A 125 -2.92 7.93 4.91
C ALA A 125 -3.43 9.30 4.44
N PHE A 126 -4.74 9.50 4.44
CA PHE A 126 -5.33 10.77 4.01
C PHE A 126 -5.22 11.87 5.07
N GLU A 127 -5.17 11.55 6.37
CA GLU A 127 -4.82 12.54 7.40
C GLU A 127 -3.44 13.16 7.13
N ILE A 128 -2.44 12.34 6.76
CA ILE A 128 -1.12 12.83 6.36
C ILE A 128 -1.21 13.70 5.10
N LEU A 129 -1.91 13.21 4.07
CA LEU A 129 -2.03 13.90 2.78
C LEU A 129 -2.87 15.18 2.82
N GLU A 130 -3.63 15.45 3.88
CA GLU A 130 -4.30 16.75 4.06
C GLU A 130 -3.35 17.83 4.63
N LYS A 131 -2.18 17.45 5.17
CA LYS A 131 -1.18 18.42 5.65
C LYS A 131 -0.44 19.05 4.49
N THR A 132 -0.37 20.39 4.44
CA THR A 132 0.19 21.14 3.29
C THR A 132 1.64 20.76 2.98
N GLU A 133 2.42 20.45 4.02
CA GLU A 133 3.81 20.05 3.95
C GLU A 133 4.04 18.60 3.51
N SER A 134 3.02 17.74 3.59
CA SER A 134 3.07 16.31 3.24
C SER A 134 2.15 15.94 2.05
N ASN A 135 1.37 16.90 1.55
CA ASN A 135 0.41 16.67 0.49
C ASN A 135 1.11 16.61 -0.88
N ILE A 136 1.59 15.41 -1.25
CA ILE A 136 2.16 15.13 -2.57
C ILE A 136 1.13 15.27 -3.72
N PHE A 137 -0.15 15.50 -3.41
CA PHE A 137 -1.23 15.68 -4.38
C PHE A 137 -1.74 17.13 -4.50
N ARG A 138 -1.12 18.09 -3.79
CA ARG A 138 -1.61 19.48 -3.69
C ARG A 138 -1.65 20.24 -5.02
N ASN A 139 -0.86 19.81 -6.00
CA ASN A 139 -0.79 20.41 -7.33
C ASN A 139 -1.65 19.68 -8.38
N LEU A 140 -2.37 18.63 -7.99
CA LEU A 140 -3.27 17.90 -8.88
C LEU A 140 -4.56 18.69 -9.13
N SER A 141 -5.15 18.49 -10.31
CA SER A 141 -6.53 18.94 -10.52
C SER A 141 -7.49 18.12 -9.62
N MET A 142 -8.64 18.70 -9.29
CA MET A 142 -9.63 18.04 -8.44
C MET A 142 -10.12 16.69 -9.02
N ASN A 143 -10.17 16.55 -10.34
CA ASN A 143 -10.56 15.31 -10.99
C ASN A 143 -9.50 14.22 -10.79
N GLN A 144 -8.22 14.56 -10.91
CA GLN A 144 -7.10 13.65 -10.67
C GLN A 144 -7.05 13.23 -9.20
N TYR A 145 -7.16 14.19 -8.26
CA TYR A 145 -7.21 13.90 -6.83
C TYR A 145 -8.34 12.91 -6.50
N LYS A 146 -9.55 13.12 -7.04
CA LYS A 146 -10.68 12.21 -6.83
C LYS A 146 -10.39 10.80 -7.34
N ARG A 147 -9.84 10.66 -8.56
CA ARG A 147 -9.48 9.36 -9.13
C ARG A 147 -8.41 8.65 -8.30
N ILE A 148 -7.34 9.37 -7.95
CA ILE A 148 -6.22 8.81 -7.16
C ILE A 148 -6.70 8.41 -5.78
N ARG A 149 -7.50 9.26 -5.11
CA ARG A 149 -8.08 8.95 -3.81
C ARG A 149 -8.96 7.69 -3.86
N GLU A 150 -9.85 7.61 -4.84
CA GLU A 150 -10.72 6.43 -5.05
C GLU A 150 -9.88 5.16 -5.26
N GLY A 151 -8.86 5.23 -6.11
CA GLY A 151 -7.96 4.10 -6.38
C GLY A 151 -7.18 3.65 -5.15
N ILE A 152 -6.64 4.60 -4.36
CA ILE A 152 -5.88 4.29 -3.15
C ILE A 152 -6.78 3.61 -2.11
N ILE A 153 -8.00 4.13 -1.89
CA ILE A 153 -8.99 3.52 -0.99
C ILE A 153 -9.28 2.08 -1.42
N LYS A 154 -9.55 1.85 -2.70
CA LYS A 154 -9.83 0.50 -3.23
C LYS A 154 -8.66 -0.46 -3.02
N CYS A 155 -7.43 0.00 -3.24
CA CYS A 155 -6.23 -0.84 -3.10
C CYS A 155 -5.95 -1.17 -1.63
N ILE A 156 -6.02 -0.21 -0.71
CA ILE A 156 -5.80 -0.47 0.72
C ILE A 156 -6.91 -1.37 1.27
N LEU A 157 -8.18 -1.11 0.99
CA LEU A 157 -9.28 -2.00 1.43
C LEU A 157 -9.26 -3.38 0.77
N ALA A 158 -8.44 -3.60 -0.26
CA ALA A 158 -8.27 -4.91 -0.89
C ALA A 158 -7.25 -5.79 -0.16
N THR A 159 -6.39 -5.22 0.72
CA THR A 159 -5.41 -6.01 1.47
C THR A 159 -6.08 -6.91 2.50
N ASP A 160 -7.27 -6.54 3.02
CA ASP A 160 -8.10 -7.39 3.87
C ASP A 160 -8.26 -8.80 3.28
N MET A 161 -7.69 -9.79 3.96
CA MET A 161 -7.64 -11.17 3.49
C MET A 161 -9.00 -11.87 3.54
N THR A 162 -9.99 -11.35 4.28
CA THR A 162 -11.37 -11.85 4.21
C THR A 162 -11.99 -11.68 2.81
N ARG A 163 -11.50 -10.69 2.04
CA ARG A 163 -11.95 -10.38 0.68
C ARG A 163 -11.14 -11.08 -0.40
N HIS A 164 -10.15 -11.90 -0.04
CA HIS A 164 -9.23 -12.53 -1.00
C HIS A 164 -9.96 -13.30 -2.11
N ASN A 165 -10.90 -14.18 -1.74
CA ASN A 165 -11.62 -15.02 -2.70
C ASN A 165 -12.53 -14.21 -3.63
N GLU A 166 -13.20 -13.18 -3.11
CA GLU A 166 -14.04 -12.27 -3.90
C GLU A 166 -13.21 -11.61 -5.02
N ILE A 167 -12.09 -11.00 -4.64
CA ILE A 167 -11.21 -10.26 -5.56
C ILE A 167 -10.56 -11.22 -6.57
N LEU A 168 -10.05 -12.37 -6.11
CA LEU A 168 -9.42 -13.37 -6.97
C LEU A 168 -10.41 -13.93 -8.00
N ASN A 169 -11.65 -14.19 -7.61
CA ASN A 169 -12.67 -14.69 -8.54
C ASN A 169 -13.05 -13.62 -9.57
N LYS A 170 -13.16 -12.36 -9.16
CA LYS A 170 -13.37 -11.24 -10.09
C LYS A 170 -12.22 -11.14 -11.10
N PHE A 171 -10.97 -11.25 -10.64
CA PHE A 171 -9.82 -11.27 -11.56
C PHE A 171 -9.86 -12.46 -12.52
N LYS A 172 -10.12 -13.67 -12.02
CA LYS A 172 -10.25 -14.88 -12.87
C LYS A 172 -11.32 -14.74 -13.94
N SER A 173 -12.44 -14.08 -13.65
CA SER A 173 -13.51 -13.87 -14.64
C SER A 173 -13.13 -12.95 -15.79
N ILE A 174 -12.14 -12.07 -15.61
CA ILE A 174 -11.69 -11.14 -16.66
C ILE A 174 -10.42 -11.60 -17.37
N LEU A 175 -9.73 -12.65 -16.89
CA LEU A 175 -8.41 -13.07 -17.41
C LEU A 175 -8.37 -13.32 -18.92
N THR A 176 -9.36 -14.01 -19.47
CA THR A 176 -9.39 -14.39 -20.90
C THR A 176 -9.72 -13.22 -21.82
N ALA A 177 -10.30 -12.14 -21.28
CA ALA A 177 -10.69 -10.95 -22.01
C ALA A 177 -10.07 -9.69 -21.39
N PHE A 178 -8.91 -9.84 -20.73
CA PHE A 178 -8.27 -8.74 -20.03
C PHE A 178 -7.90 -7.63 -21.03
N ASP A 179 -8.12 -6.39 -20.62
CA ASP A 179 -7.99 -5.22 -21.49
C ASP A 179 -7.46 -4.05 -20.65
N PHE A 180 -6.25 -3.59 -20.98
CA PHE A 180 -5.63 -2.44 -20.32
C PHE A 180 -6.38 -1.14 -20.55
N THR A 181 -7.24 -1.04 -21.58
CA THR A 181 -8.05 0.17 -21.81
C THR A 181 -9.30 0.20 -20.91
N ASN A 182 -9.74 -0.96 -20.41
CA ASN A 182 -10.89 -1.08 -19.53
C ASN A 182 -10.55 -0.68 -18.08
N LYS A 183 -11.25 0.34 -17.57
CA LYS A 183 -11.06 0.86 -16.20
C LYS A 183 -11.24 -0.23 -15.13
N GLU A 184 -12.29 -1.03 -15.20
CA GLU A 184 -12.58 -2.05 -14.19
C GLU A 184 -11.52 -3.16 -14.20
N HIS A 185 -11.01 -3.53 -15.38
CA HIS A 185 -9.94 -4.51 -15.49
C HIS A 185 -8.66 -4.00 -14.84
N ARG A 186 -8.29 -2.73 -15.08
CA ARG A 186 -7.14 -2.09 -14.42
C ARG A 186 -7.32 -2.01 -12.91
N GLU A 187 -8.50 -1.62 -12.42
CA GLU A 187 -8.77 -1.57 -10.97
C GLU A 187 -8.62 -2.93 -10.30
N VAL A 188 -9.15 -3.99 -10.91
CA VAL A 188 -8.99 -5.35 -10.38
C VAL A 188 -7.52 -5.80 -10.44
N LEU A 189 -6.79 -5.46 -11.50
CA LEU A 189 -5.37 -5.74 -11.59
C LEU A 189 -4.58 -5.04 -10.47
N MET A 190 -4.83 -3.76 -10.21
CA MET A 190 -4.17 -3.03 -9.12
C MET A 190 -4.46 -3.66 -7.74
N MET A 191 -5.70 -4.07 -7.48
CA MET A 191 -6.06 -4.81 -6.26
C MET A 191 -5.30 -6.15 -6.15
N ILE A 192 -5.13 -6.88 -7.25
CA ILE A 192 -4.34 -8.12 -7.23
C ILE A 192 -2.86 -7.82 -6.98
N LEU A 193 -2.30 -6.80 -7.63
CA LEU A 193 -0.88 -6.47 -7.50
C LEU A 193 -0.49 -6.00 -6.09
N ILE A 194 -1.35 -5.22 -5.42
CA ILE A 194 -1.07 -4.84 -4.02
C ILE A 194 -1.14 -6.06 -3.11
N LYS A 195 -2.12 -6.95 -3.30
CA LYS A 195 -2.21 -8.19 -2.52
C LYS A 195 -1.01 -9.10 -2.77
N VAL A 196 -0.59 -9.26 -4.02
CA VAL A 196 0.62 -10.03 -4.36
C VAL A 196 1.83 -9.43 -3.67
N SER A 197 1.97 -8.10 -3.69
CA SER A 197 3.11 -7.40 -3.07
C SER A 197 3.11 -7.54 -1.55
N ASP A 198 1.93 -7.46 -0.92
CA ASP A 198 1.71 -7.53 0.52
C ASP A 198 2.18 -8.86 1.12
N ILE A 199 1.73 -9.98 0.54
CA ILE A 199 2.10 -11.33 1.02
C ILE A 199 3.31 -11.93 0.28
N SER A 200 4.21 -11.09 -0.24
CA SER A 200 5.28 -11.51 -1.16
C SER A 200 6.57 -12.03 -0.51
N ASN A 201 6.66 -12.12 0.82
CA ASN A 201 7.92 -12.45 1.50
C ASN A 201 8.54 -13.76 0.98
N GLU A 202 7.73 -14.80 0.79
CA GLU A 202 8.17 -16.12 0.28
C GLU A 202 8.58 -16.13 -1.20
N ALA A 203 8.34 -15.04 -1.94
CA ALA A 203 8.85 -14.88 -3.31
C ALA A 203 10.31 -14.38 -3.34
N ARG A 204 10.88 -14.01 -2.19
CA ARG A 204 12.25 -13.53 -2.04
C ARG A 204 13.21 -14.71 -1.82
N PRO A 205 14.53 -14.54 -2.01
CA PRO A 205 15.51 -15.55 -1.61
C PRO A 205 15.32 -15.97 -0.14
N MET A 206 15.57 -17.24 0.15
CA MET A 206 15.30 -17.85 1.46
C MET A 206 15.92 -17.07 2.62
N GLU A 207 17.17 -16.60 2.47
CA GLU A 207 17.87 -15.83 3.50
C GLU A 207 17.19 -14.48 3.83
N VAL A 208 16.35 -13.98 2.93
CA VAL A 208 15.56 -12.75 3.13
C VAL A 208 14.15 -13.07 3.64
N ALA A 209 13.56 -14.18 3.20
CA ALA A 209 12.20 -14.58 3.54
C ALA A 209 12.10 -15.16 4.96
N GLU A 210 13.00 -16.08 5.34
CA GLU A 210 12.92 -16.83 6.60
C GLU A 210 12.77 -15.93 7.86
N PRO A 211 13.51 -14.82 8.02
CA PRO A 211 13.35 -13.96 9.19
C PRO A 211 11.95 -13.34 9.33
N TRP A 212 11.22 -13.14 8.22
CA TRP A 212 9.87 -12.60 8.26
C TRP A 212 8.86 -13.59 8.83
N LEU A 213 9.10 -14.89 8.69
CA LEU A 213 8.26 -15.93 9.30
C LEU A 213 8.31 -15.84 10.83
N ASP A 214 9.51 -15.69 11.40
CA ASP A 214 9.68 -15.53 12.85
C ASP A 214 8.98 -14.25 13.34
N CYS A 215 9.13 -13.13 12.63
CA CYS A 215 8.42 -11.90 12.92
C CYS A 215 6.89 -12.08 12.90
N LEU A 216 6.36 -12.77 11.88
CA LEU A 216 4.94 -13.04 11.73
C LEU A 216 4.41 -13.87 12.90
N LEU A 217 5.09 -14.97 13.22
CA LEU A 217 4.71 -15.87 14.32
C LEU A 217 4.79 -15.14 15.66
N GLN A 218 5.84 -14.34 15.89
CA GLN A 218 5.99 -13.54 17.10
C GLN A 218 4.81 -12.58 17.29
N GLU A 219 4.38 -11.89 16.23
CA GLU A 219 3.22 -10.99 16.31
C GLU A 219 1.92 -11.76 16.54
N PHE A 220 1.71 -12.87 15.84
CA PHE A 220 0.51 -13.71 16.00
C PHE A 220 0.41 -14.33 17.40
N TYR A 221 1.54 -14.69 18.03
CA TYR A 221 1.54 -15.20 19.41
C TYR A 221 1.32 -14.12 20.46
N ASN A 222 1.58 -12.85 20.14
CA ASN A 222 1.29 -11.72 21.03
C ASN A 222 -0.19 -11.28 20.98
N GLN A 223 -0.96 -11.80 20.02
CA GLN A 223 -2.36 -11.46 19.78
C GLN A 223 -3.30 -12.09 20.81
#